data_AF-A0A7V1MIM5-F1
#
_entry.id   AF-A0A7V1MIM5-F1
#
_cell.length_a   1.000
_cell.length_b   1.000
_cell.length_c   1.000
_cell.angle_alpha   90.00
_cell.angle_beta   90.00
_cell.angle_gamma   90.00
#
_symmetry.space_group_name_H-M   'P 1'
#
loop_
_entity.id
_entity.type
_entity.pdbx_description
1 polymer ?
#
loop_
_entity_poly.entity_id
_entity_poly.type
_entity_poly.pdbx_seq_one_letter_code
_entity_poly.pdbx_strand_id
1 'polypeptide(L)'
;MGLRDEFYSWADESVQLPIAHLACLMRLKDVAVRIGLFGSLWTEPREYNRNVIAYGLFTTTEAGVRPMALEELEAIAAQAADAQMRLYRRFLAWDARRRIAYGAELYGNLLRVFGDLAGLGPGFHQRIRERFQESVDRHLEALLAGEPPLILRHIAETEGEIYSPIV
;
A
#
# COMPACT_ATOMS: atom_id res chain seq x y z
N MET A 1 -0.07 -0.26 -1.73
CA MET A 1 0.53 -0.74 -2.99
C MET A 1 -0.53 -1.54 -3.71
N GLY A 2 -1.01 -1.04 -4.84
CA GLY A 2 -1.93 -1.80 -5.69
C GLY A 2 -1.20 -2.91 -6.44
N LEU A 3 -1.94 -3.85 -7.03
CA LEU A 3 -1.37 -4.92 -7.88
C LEU A 3 -0.76 -4.35 -9.19
N ARG A 4 -1.10 -3.10 -9.52
CA ARG A 4 -0.51 -2.26 -10.57
C ARG A 4 -0.36 -0.85 -10.02
N ASP A 5 0.82 -0.52 -9.53
CA ASP A 5 1.10 0.81 -9.00
C ASP A 5 2.09 1.49 -9.94
N GLU A 6 1.72 2.62 -10.53
CA GLU A 6 2.59 3.38 -11.43
C GLU A 6 3.21 4.59 -10.71
N PHE A 7 2.89 4.78 -9.42
CA PHE A 7 3.39 5.91 -8.65
C PHE A 7 4.86 5.78 -8.28
N TYR A 8 5.36 4.56 -8.19
CA TYR A 8 6.73 4.30 -7.79
C TYR A 8 7.67 4.27 -8.98
N SER A 9 8.83 4.90 -8.86
CA SER A 9 9.85 4.92 -9.92
C SER A 9 10.50 3.54 -10.14
N TRP A 10 10.30 2.59 -9.21
CA TRP A 10 10.73 1.20 -9.37
C TRP A 10 9.66 0.29 -9.95
N ALA A 11 8.41 0.77 -10.09
CA ALA A 11 7.30 -0.04 -10.57
C ALA A 11 7.30 -0.13 -12.09
N ASP A 12 7.96 -1.19 -12.55
CA ASP A 12 8.13 -1.58 -13.94
C ASP A 12 6.94 -2.48 -14.38
N GLU A 13 6.53 -2.43 -15.64
CA GLU A 13 5.49 -3.31 -16.20
C GLU A 13 5.79 -4.79 -15.95
N SER A 14 7.07 -5.18 -15.94
CA SER A 14 7.52 -6.56 -15.69
C SER A 14 7.32 -7.08 -14.25
N VAL A 15 6.89 -6.22 -13.33
CA VAL A 15 6.49 -6.61 -11.95
C VAL A 15 4.98 -6.49 -11.72
N GLN A 16 4.22 -6.10 -12.74
CA GLN A 16 2.76 -6.03 -12.65
C GLN A 16 2.14 -7.42 -12.76
N LEU A 17 1.06 -7.64 -11.98
CA LEU A 17 0.31 -8.88 -12.04
C LEU A 17 -0.68 -8.87 -13.22
N PRO A 18 -1.04 -10.05 -13.76
CA PRO A 18 -1.98 -10.17 -14.87
C PRO A 18 -3.41 -9.73 -14.51
N ILE A 19 -3.67 -9.50 -13.21
CA ILE A 19 -4.94 -8.97 -12.70
C ILE A 19 -4.74 -7.62 -12.02
N ALA A 20 -5.72 -6.72 -12.18
CA ALA A 20 -5.74 -5.44 -11.49
C ALA A 20 -6.38 -5.54 -10.09
N HIS A 21 -7.36 -6.43 -9.94
CA HIS A 21 -8.17 -6.56 -8.73
C HIS A 21 -8.39 -8.03 -8.38
N LEU A 22 -8.31 -8.33 -7.09
CA LEU A 22 -8.67 -9.62 -6.49
C LEU A 22 -9.56 -9.34 -5.30
N ALA A 23 -10.72 -10.00 -5.24
CA ALA A 23 -11.62 -9.93 -4.11
C ALA A 23 -11.93 -11.35 -3.61
N CYS A 24 -11.79 -11.55 -2.30
CA CYS A 24 -12.28 -12.72 -1.61
C CYS A 24 -13.59 -12.36 -0.91
N LEU A 25 -14.67 -13.04 -1.28
CA LEU A 25 -15.97 -12.92 -0.62
C LEU A 25 -16.16 -14.13 0.28
N MET A 26 -16.47 -13.87 1.56
CA MET A 26 -16.79 -14.91 2.53
C MET A 26 -18.23 -14.73 3.01
N ARG A 27 -19.03 -15.80 2.91
CA ARG A 27 -20.37 -15.87 3.52
C ARG A 27 -20.24 -16.50 4.89
N LEU A 28 -20.58 -15.74 5.92
CA LEU A 28 -20.52 -16.15 7.31
C LEU A 28 -21.93 -16.46 7.84
N LYS A 29 -22.03 -17.40 8.78
CA LYS A 29 -23.25 -17.71 9.52
C LYS A 29 -23.04 -17.48 11.02
N ASP A 30 -23.97 -16.82 11.68
CA ASP A 30 -23.91 -16.56 13.13
C ASP A 30 -22.65 -15.76 13.54
N VAL A 31 -22.21 -14.82 12.69
CA VAL A 31 -21.09 -13.91 12.95
C VAL A 31 -21.56 -12.47 12.82
N ALA A 32 -21.40 -11.68 13.89
CA ALA A 32 -21.54 -10.22 13.80
C ALA A 32 -20.24 -9.62 13.28
N VAL A 33 -20.32 -8.72 12.30
CA VAL A 33 -19.16 -8.03 11.72
C VAL A 33 -19.28 -6.53 11.94
N ARG A 34 -18.19 -5.90 12.41
CA ARG A 34 -18.06 -4.44 12.51
C ARG A 34 -16.75 -4.02 11.87
N ILE A 35 -16.79 -2.98 11.05
CA ILE A 35 -15.60 -2.41 10.41
C ILE A 35 -15.43 -0.99 10.94
N GLY A 36 -14.29 -0.72 11.56
CA GLY A 36 -13.95 0.60 12.07
C GLY A 36 -13.54 1.57 10.95
N LEU A 37 -13.49 2.86 11.27
CA LEU A 37 -13.13 3.95 10.33
C LEU A 37 -11.77 3.75 9.66
N PHE A 38 -10.84 3.02 10.28
CA PHE A 38 -9.50 2.73 9.76
C PHE A 38 -9.38 1.33 9.14
N GLY A 39 -10.50 0.69 8.79
CA GLY A 39 -10.51 -0.64 8.18
C GLY A 39 -10.27 -1.79 9.15
N SER A 40 -10.23 -1.53 10.46
CA SER A 40 -10.13 -2.57 11.48
C SER A 40 -11.39 -3.44 11.48
N LEU A 41 -11.20 -4.74 11.28
CA LEU A 41 -12.28 -5.73 11.31
C LEU A 41 -12.44 -6.27 12.75
N TRP A 42 -13.66 -6.20 13.26
CA TRP A 42 -14.07 -6.87 14.50
C TRP A 42 -15.19 -7.86 14.20
N THR A 43 -15.10 -9.05 14.78
CA THR A 43 -16.12 -10.09 14.63
C THR A 43 -16.51 -10.69 15.98
N GLU A 44 -17.76 -11.13 16.09
CA GLU A 44 -18.24 -11.97 17.20
C GLU A 44 -18.91 -13.21 16.61
N PRO A 45 -18.35 -14.42 16.80
CA PRO A 45 -17.10 -14.72 17.53
C PRO A 45 -15.86 -14.11 16.88
N ARG A 46 -14.81 -13.88 17.69
CA ARG A 46 -13.51 -13.37 17.20
C ARG A 46 -12.88 -14.29 16.16
N GLU A 47 -12.96 -15.60 16.39
CA GLU A 47 -12.49 -16.62 15.45
C GLU A 47 -13.65 -17.12 14.58
N TYR A 48 -13.92 -16.43 13.48
CA TYR A 48 -15.10 -16.69 12.62
C TYR A 48 -14.88 -17.78 11.56
N ASN A 49 -13.68 -18.39 11.48
CA ASN A 49 -13.33 -19.35 10.43
C ASN A 49 -14.27 -20.57 10.38
N ARG A 50 -14.73 -21.06 11.54
CA ARG A 50 -15.68 -22.19 11.64
C ARG A 50 -17.08 -21.85 11.16
N ASN A 51 -17.37 -20.58 11.01
CA ASN A 51 -18.67 -20.03 10.62
C ASN A 51 -18.72 -19.65 9.13
N VAL A 52 -17.63 -19.82 8.40
CA VAL A 52 -17.60 -19.65 6.94
C VAL A 52 -18.40 -20.79 6.31
N ILE A 53 -19.50 -20.45 5.64
CA ILE A 53 -20.39 -21.42 4.98
C ILE A 53 -20.23 -21.42 3.45
N ALA A 54 -19.62 -20.38 2.90
CA ALA A 54 -19.20 -20.33 1.51
C ALA A 54 -18.09 -19.30 1.34
N TYR A 55 -17.26 -19.48 0.33
CA TYR A 55 -16.29 -18.50 -0.12
C TYR A 55 -16.27 -18.44 -1.65
N GLY A 56 -15.86 -17.31 -2.20
CA GLY A 56 -15.69 -17.12 -3.63
C GLY A 56 -14.58 -16.14 -3.91
N LEU A 57 -13.80 -16.42 -4.95
CA LEU A 57 -12.76 -15.54 -5.46
C LEU A 57 -13.27 -14.85 -6.71
N PHE A 58 -13.02 -13.55 -6.80
CA PHE A 58 -13.50 -12.73 -7.90
C PHE A 58 -12.39 -11.81 -8.40
N THR A 59 -12.43 -11.53 -9.69
CA THR A 59 -11.60 -10.52 -10.33
C THR A 59 -12.43 -9.69 -11.28
N THR A 60 -11.86 -8.59 -11.75
CA THR A 60 -12.48 -7.70 -12.72
C THR A 60 -11.84 -7.86 -14.08
N THR A 61 -12.67 -7.82 -15.10
CA THR A 61 -12.29 -7.72 -16.52
C THR A 61 -12.94 -6.47 -17.10
N GLU A 62 -12.63 -6.14 -18.36
CA GLU A 62 -13.34 -5.08 -19.09
C GLU A 62 -14.85 -5.34 -19.16
N ALA A 63 -15.27 -6.61 -19.16
CA ALA A 63 -16.67 -7.03 -19.16
C ALA A 63 -17.33 -7.02 -17.76
N GLY A 64 -16.60 -6.63 -16.70
CA GLY A 64 -17.09 -6.58 -15.32
C GLY A 64 -16.49 -7.65 -14.41
N VAL A 65 -17.19 -7.92 -13.30
CA VAL A 65 -16.74 -8.88 -12.27
C VAL A 65 -17.01 -10.31 -12.71
N ARG A 66 -16.01 -11.17 -12.59
CA ARG A 66 -16.12 -12.62 -12.84
C ARG A 66 -15.59 -13.44 -11.67
N PRO A 67 -16.10 -14.66 -11.46
CA PRO A 67 -15.44 -15.61 -10.56
C PRO A 67 -14.06 -16.00 -11.09
N MET A 68 -13.17 -16.37 -10.17
CA MET A 68 -11.82 -16.84 -10.42
C MET A 68 -11.68 -18.28 -9.92
N ALA A 69 -11.13 -19.15 -10.75
CA ALA A 69 -10.81 -20.52 -10.37
C ALA A 69 -9.58 -20.58 -9.45
N LEU A 70 -9.45 -21.65 -8.67
CA LEU A 70 -8.32 -21.80 -7.74
C LEU A 70 -7.00 -21.93 -8.49
N GLU A 71 -7.00 -22.64 -9.62
CA GLU A 71 -5.83 -22.85 -10.47
C GLU A 71 -5.35 -21.53 -11.08
N GLU A 72 -6.27 -20.62 -11.44
CA GLU A 72 -5.93 -19.26 -11.86
C GLU A 72 -5.25 -18.49 -10.72
N LEU A 73 -5.76 -18.62 -9.49
CA LEU A 73 -5.18 -17.97 -8.31
C LEU A 73 -3.76 -18.50 -8.03
N GLU A 74 -3.54 -19.81 -8.11
CA GLU A 74 -2.21 -20.42 -7.89
C GLU A 74 -1.17 -19.88 -8.87
N ALA A 75 -1.55 -19.77 -10.16
CA ALA A 75 -0.67 -19.19 -11.18
C ALA A 75 -0.35 -17.72 -10.88
N ILE A 76 -1.32 -16.94 -10.42
CA ILE A 76 -1.12 -15.54 -10.02
C ILE A 76 -0.22 -15.45 -8.79
N ALA A 77 -0.42 -16.33 -7.80
CA ALA A 77 0.38 -16.37 -6.58
C ALA A 77 1.85 -16.69 -6.87
N ALA A 78 2.12 -17.63 -7.78
CA ALA A 78 3.48 -17.93 -8.24
C ALA A 78 4.14 -16.71 -8.91
N GLN A 79 3.42 -16.04 -9.82
CA GLN A 79 3.93 -14.81 -10.46
C GLN A 79 4.17 -13.68 -9.46
N ALA A 80 3.31 -13.53 -8.46
CA ALA A 80 3.48 -12.56 -7.38
C ALA A 80 4.71 -12.87 -6.52
N ALA A 81 4.94 -14.13 -6.17
CA ALA A 81 6.13 -14.55 -5.43
C ALA A 81 7.41 -14.23 -6.22
N ASP A 82 7.42 -14.52 -7.52
CA ASP A 82 8.56 -14.22 -8.39
C ASP A 82 8.79 -12.70 -8.54
N ALA A 83 7.73 -11.92 -8.75
CA ALA A 83 7.80 -10.47 -8.83
C ALA A 83 8.31 -9.85 -7.52
N GLN A 84 7.79 -10.31 -6.38
CA GLN A 84 8.25 -9.92 -5.06
C GLN A 84 9.73 -10.25 -4.85
N MET A 85 10.18 -11.44 -5.25
CA MET A 85 11.58 -11.83 -5.14
C MET A 85 12.49 -10.96 -6.02
N ARG A 86 12.07 -10.63 -7.24
CA ARG A 86 12.81 -9.69 -8.12
C ARG A 86 12.92 -8.31 -7.48
N LEU A 87 11.82 -7.78 -6.96
CA LEU A 87 11.80 -6.48 -6.27
C LEU A 87 12.69 -6.51 -5.03
N TYR A 88 12.60 -7.56 -4.21
CA TYR A 88 13.43 -7.72 -3.02
C TYR A 88 14.92 -7.69 -3.36
N ARG A 89 15.36 -8.46 -4.36
CA ARG A 89 16.77 -8.43 -4.84
C ARG A 89 17.18 -7.06 -5.35
N ARG A 90 16.30 -6.37 -6.07
CA ARG A 90 16.53 -5.00 -6.57
C ARG A 90 16.71 -4.01 -5.41
N PHE A 91 15.88 -4.11 -4.38
CA PHE A 91 15.92 -3.23 -3.21
C PHE A 91 17.14 -3.51 -2.32
N LEU A 92 17.59 -4.75 -2.23
CA LEU A 92 18.85 -5.08 -1.55
C LEU A 92 20.05 -4.36 -2.18
N ALA A 93 20.04 -4.20 -3.51
CA ALA A 93 21.10 -3.50 -4.24
C ALA A 93 21.02 -1.96 -4.15
N TRP A 94 19.97 -1.39 -3.54
CA TRP A 94 19.88 0.06 -3.35
C TRP A 94 20.93 0.56 -2.37
N ASP A 95 21.57 1.67 -2.73
CA ASP A 95 22.44 2.42 -1.83
C ASP A 95 21.63 3.18 -0.76
N ALA A 96 22.34 3.75 0.23
CA ALA A 96 21.71 4.49 1.32
C ALA A 96 20.90 5.69 0.81
N ARG A 97 21.40 6.38 -0.22
CA ARG A 97 20.74 7.54 -0.83
C ARG A 97 19.37 7.17 -1.37
N ARG A 98 19.31 6.11 -2.18
CA ARG A 98 18.06 5.61 -2.78
C ARG A 98 17.10 5.09 -1.71
N ARG A 99 17.60 4.38 -0.70
CA ARG A 99 16.77 3.88 0.42
C ARG A 99 16.09 5.01 1.19
N ILE A 100 16.80 6.11 1.44
CA ILE A 100 16.26 7.30 2.12
C ILE A 100 15.29 8.05 1.19
N ALA A 101 15.72 8.34 -0.04
CA ALA A 101 14.92 9.10 -1.01
C ALA A 101 13.58 8.41 -1.35
N TYR A 102 13.55 7.08 -1.40
CA TYR A 102 12.33 6.29 -1.66
C TYR A 102 11.20 6.59 -0.67
N GLY A 103 11.49 7.00 0.57
CA GLY A 103 10.47 7.38 1.54
C GLY A 103 9.52 8.46 1.00
N ALA A 104 10.03 9.39 0.18
CA ALA A 104 9.23 10.44 -0.41
C ALA A 104 8.18 9.91 -1.41
N GLU A 105 8.54 8.91 -2.21
CA GLU A 105 7.59 8.24 -3.11
C GLU A 105 6.52 7.48 -2.30
N LEU A 106 6.91 6.83 -1.19
CA LEU A 106 5.97 6.13 -0.30
C LEU A 106 4.91 7.07 0.28
N TYR A 107 5.34 8.19 0.86
CA TYR A 107 4.41 9.16 1.46
C TYR A 107 3.63 9.95 0.39
N GLY A 108 4.24 10.26 -0.75
CA GLY A 108 3.54 10.87 -1.88
C GLY A 108 2.39 10.00 -2.39
N ASN A 109 2.58 8.68 -2.49
CA ASN A 109 1.53 7.77 -2.97
C ASN A 109 0.30 7.77 -2.06
N LEU A 110 0.45 8.04 -0.76
CA LEU A 110 -0.69 8.13 0.17
C LEU A 110 -1.60 9.31 -0.18
N LEU A 111 -1.02 10.43 -0.62
CA LEU A 111 -1.79 11.61 -1.01
C LEU A 111 -2.49 11.46 -2.36
N ARG A 112 -1.93 10.60 -3.23
CA ARG A 112 -2.51 10.30 -4.55
C ARG A 112 -3.97 9.85 -4.43
N VAL A 113 -4.26 8.97 -3.48
CA VAL A 113 -5.60 8.38 -3.30
C VAL A 113 -6.68 9.45 -3.07
N PHE A 114 -6.38 10.51 -2.33
CA PHE A 114 -7.33 11.62 -2.14
C PHE A 114 -7.54 12.41 -3.43
N GLY A 115 -6.49 12.56 -4.23
CA GLY A 115 -6.57 13.18 -5.55
C GLY A 115 -7.43 12.40 -6.52
N ASP A 116 -7.31 11.08 -6.54
CA ASP A 116 -8.15 10.18 -7.33
C ASP A 116 -9.63 10.30 -6.92
N LEU A 117 -9.91 10.27 -5.61
CA LEU A 117 -11.27 10.43 -5.08
C LEU A 117 -11.87 11.81 -5.37
N ALA A 118 -11.05 12.85 -5.42
CA ALA A 118 -11.46 14.22 -5.76
C ALA A 118 -11.48 14.50 -7.27
N GLY A 119 -11.13 13.53 -8.12
CA GLY A 119 -11.12 13.71 -9.58
C GLY A 119 -10.02 14.65 -10.10
N LEU A 120 -8.92 14.83 -9.37
CA LEU A 120 -7.85 15.77 -9.73
C LEU A 120 -6.91 15.24 -10.83
N GLY A 121 -6.93 13.92 -11.07
CA GLY A 121 -6.27 13.27 -12.21
C GLY A 121 -4.73 13.29 -12.20
N PRO A 122 -4.11 12.87 -13.32
CA PRO A 122 -2.65 12.63 -13.39
C PRO A 122 -1.79 13.86 -13.11
N GLY A 123 -2.26 15.06 -13.46
CA GLY A 123 -1.53 16.30 -13.19
C GLY A 123 -1.35 16.57 -11.69
N PHE A 124 -2.28 16.13 -10.85
CA PHE A 124 -2.11 16.19 -9.40
C PHE A 124 -1.07 15.18 -8.91
N HIS A 125 -1.02 13.99 -9.50
CA HIS A 125 -0.03 12.97 -9.14
C HIS A 125 1.39 13.44 -9.44
N GLN A 126 1.57 14.09 -10.59
CA GLN A 126 2.84 14.69 -10.97
C GLN A 126 3.26 15.77 -9.97
N ARG A 127 2.35 16.70 -9.62
CA ARG A 127 2.64 17.74 -8.62
C ARG A 127 3.03 17.14 -7.26
N ILE A 128 2.37 16.07 -6.80
CA ILE A 128 2.78 15.39 -5.56
C ILE A 128 4.22 14.89 -5.70
N ARG A 129 4.55 14.17 -6.79
CA ARG A 129 5.92 13.65 -6.97
C ARG A 129 6.95 14.77 -6.96
N GLU A 130 6.70 15.86 -7.67
CA GLU A 130 7.59 17.03 -7.72
C GLU A 130 7.82 17.62 -6.33
N ARG A 131 6.75 17.86 -5.55
CA ARG A 131 6.86 18.41 -4.19
C ARG A 131 7.59 17.50 -3.22
N PHE A 132 7.39 16.19 -3.34
CA PHE A 132 8.09 15.22 -2.52
C PHE A 132 9.57 15.11 -2.93
N GLN A 133 9.89 15.21 -4.23
CA GLN A 133 11.27 15.25 -4.71
C GLN A 133 12.00 16.53 -4.25
N GLU A 134 11.34 17.70 -4.29
CA GLU A 134 11.86 18.96 -3.73
C GLU A 134 12.21 18.81 -2.23
N SER A 135 11.46 17.99 -1.49
CA SER A 135 11.77 17.69 -0.08
C SER A 135 13.00 16.81 0.07
N VAL A 136 13.13 15.77 -0.77
CA VAL A 136 14.32 14.91 -0.81
C VAL A 136 15.56 15.75 -1.09
N ASP A 137 15.53 16.58 -2.12
CA ASP A 137 16.68 17.38 -2.54
C ASP A 137 17.17 18.33 -1.43
N ARG A 138 16.24 18.82 -0.59
CA ARG A 138 16.56 19.71 0.55
C ARG A 138 17.13 18.98 1.76
N HIS A 139 16.72 17.74 2.02
CA HIS A 139 16.95 17.09 3.32
C HIS A 139 17.85 15.84 3.26
N LEU A 140 18.08 15.28 2.07
CA LEU A 140 18.77 14.00 1.90
C LEU A 140 20.21 14.01 2.41
N GLU A 141 20.98 15.07 2.17
CA GLU A 141 22.38 15.14 2.66
C GLU A 141 22.45 15.13 4.19
N ALA A 142 21.56 15.88 4.87
CA ALA A 142 21.49 15.90 6.33
C ALA A 142 21.11 14.52 6.89
N LEU A 143 20.13 13.85 6.27
CA LEU A 143 19.73 12.49 6.65
C LEU A 143 20.85 11.47 6.41
N LEU A 144 21.60 11.59 5.33
CA LEU A 144 22.78 10.75 5.05
C LEU A 144 23.91 10.99 6.07
N ALA A 145 24.04 12.22 6.58
CA ALA A 145 24.95 12.56 7.66
C ALA A 145 24.47 12.06 9.04
N GLY A 146 23.30 11.41 9.12
CA GLY A 146 22.74 10.87 10.35
C GLY A 146 21.97 11.87 11.20
N GLU A 147 21.63 13.05 10.65
CA GLU A 147 20.76 13.99 11.36
C GLU A 147 19.37 13.40 11.56
N PRO A 148 18.82 13.41 12.79
CA PRO A 148 17.49 12.88 13.02
C PRO A 148 16.45 13.76 12.30
N PRO A 149 15.43 13.16 11.64
CA PRO A 149 14.32 13.88 11.05
C PRO A 149 13.69 14.87 12.03
N LEU A 150 13.20 16.00 11.53
CA LEU A 150 12.60 17.08 12.33
C LEU A 150 11.50 16.58 13.28
N ILE A 151 10.69 15.61 12.85
CA ILE A 151 9.63 15.03 13.68
C ILE A 151 10.18 14.31 14.92
N LEU A 152 11.33 13.64 14.82
CA LEU A 152 11.94 12.98 15.97
C LEU A 152 12.53 13.99 16.95
N ARG A 153 13.07 15.11 16.44
CA ARG A 153 13.49 16.23 17.29
C ARG A 153 12.30 16.84 18.02
N HIS A 154 11.21 17.09 17.29
CA HIS A 154 9.98 17.60 17.88
C HIS A 154 9.41 16.67 18.95
N ILE A 155 9.30 15.36 18.66
CA ILE A 155 8.85 14.36 19.64
C ILE A 155 9.77 14.33 20.87
N ALA A 156 11.09 14.40 20.69
CA ALA A 156 12.04 14.41 21.80
C ALA A 156 11.92 15.66 22.68
N GLU A 157 11.43 16.76 22.13
CA GLU A 157 11.24 18.04 22.82
C GLU A 157 9.83 18.18 23.43
N THR A 158 8.87 17.32 23.07
CA THR A 158 7.49 17.44 23.59
C THR A 158 7.35 16.63 24.89
N GLU A 159 7.31 17.31 26.04
CA GLU A 159 6.83 16.72 27.30
C GLU A 159 5.29 16.58 27.26
N GLY A 160 4.75 15.58 26.56
CA GLY A 160 3.31 15.34 26.47
C GLY A 160 2.94 14.15 25.58
N GLU A 161 1.68 13.69 25.66
CA GLU A 161 1.17 12.66 24.74
C GLU A 161 1.25 13.16 23.29
N ILE A 162 2.00 12.45 22.47
CA ILE A 162 2.02 12.64 21.02
C ILE A 162 0.58 12.49 20.54
N TYR A 163 0.06 13.52 19.85
CA TYR A 163 -1.31 13.58 19.35
C TYR A 163 -1.83 12.20 18.91
N SER A 164 -2.77 11.67 19.68
CA SER A 164 -3.51 10.46 19.35
C SER A 164 -4.85 10.88 18.78
N PRO A 165 -5.17 10.58 17.52
CA PRO A 165 -6.49 10.86 16.94
C PRO A 165 -7.61 9.96 17.53
N ILE A 166 -7.31 9.21 18.60
CA ILE A 166 -8.20 8.26 19.27
C ILE A 166 -8.66 8.77 20.65
N VAL A 167 -8.29 10.01 21.03
CA VAL A 167 -8.86 10.68 22.21
C VAL A 167 -10.03 11.56 21.80
#